data_AF-A0A6I6WAJ8-F1
#
_entry.id   AF-A0A6I6WAJ8-F1
#
_cell.length_a   1.000
_cell.length_b   1.000
_cell.length_c   1.000
_cell.angle_alpha   90.00
_cell.angle_beta   90.00
_cell.angle_gamma   90.00
#
_symmetry.space_group_name_H-M   'P 1'
#
loop_
_entity.id
_entity.type
_entity.pdbx_description
1 polymer ?
#
loop_
_entity_poly.entity_id
_entity_poly.type
_entity_poly.pdbx_seq_one_letter_code
_entity_poly.pdbx_strand_id
1 'polypeptide(L)'
;MSSIAEKIGLTSTSQLKGKVFANVHDQDNPHLNVMVSRVIDGKAIANLDQKAVIGVAKRSFTASVLKHCGLDVSSYTPLQTNLGKRQANWQLQQRAAEKATKDQEKATKNVIERLEDEIENAKELQRLTAMLQNQVFKWMDAVEQQDKKQEARQGNRINNTINKINDLNIDPETAVLLDSVVQQAENKVGKKITIGAKI
;
A
#
# COMPACT_ATOMS: atom_id res chain seq x y z
N MET A 1 -37.33 32.33 -13.87
CA MET A 1 -37.13 31.47 -12.68
C MET A 1 -37.42 32.32 -11.46
N SER A 2 -38.20 31.82 -10.49
CA SER A 2 -38.48 32.59 -9.26
C SER A 2 -37.20 32.82 -8.46
N SER A 3 -36.94 34.04 -8.03
CA SER A 3 -35.78 34.36 -7.19
C SER A 3 -35.95 33.83 -5.75
N ILE A 4 -34.84 33.75 -5.00
CA ILE A 4 -34.89 33.44 -3.55
C ILE A 4 -35.77 34.47 -2.85
N ALA A 5 -35.64 35.75 -3.19
CA ALA A 5 -36.39 36.87 -2.62
C ALA A 5 -37.91 36.66 -2.74
N GLU A 6 -38.40 36.30 -3.93
CA GLU A 6 -39.82 35.98 -4.13
C GLU A 6 -40.28 34.79 -3.27
N LYS A 7 -39.47 33.75 -3.14
CA LYS A 7 -39.83 32.55 -2.37
C LYS A 7 -39.90 32.78 -0.86
N ILE A 8 -39.21 33.80 -0.37
CA ILE A 8 -39.25 34.19 1.04
C ILE A 8 -40.14 35.41 1.31
N GLY A 9 -40.91 35.85 0.30
CA GLY A 9 -41.91 36.92 0.46
C GLY A 9 -41.34 38.34 0.45
N LEU A 10 -40.14 38.55 -0.11
CA LEU A 10 -39.57 39.87 -0.33
C LEU A 10 -39.98 40.40 -1.70
N THR A 11 -40.15 41.73 -1.80
CA THR A 11 -40.58 42.40 -3.04
C THR A 11 -39.42 42.67 -3.98
N SER A 12 -38.19 42.72 -3.46
CA SER A 12 -36.98 42.95 -4.26
C SER A 12 -35.76 42.21 -3.71
N THR A 13 -34.85 41.84 -4.61
CA THR A 13 -33.53 41.28 -4.26
C THR A 13 -32.64 42.28 -3.52
N SER A 14 -32.89 43.58 -3.65
CA SER A 14 -32.15 44.62 -2.93
C SER A 14 -32.31 44.50 -1.41
N GLN A 15 -33.42 43.94 -0.93
CA GLN A 15 -33.66 43.71 0.51
C GLN A 15 -32.74 42.65 1.11
N LEU A 16 -32.08 41.83 0.28
CA LEU A 16 -31.07 40.87 0.72
C LEU A 16 -29.66 41.48 0.82
N LYS A 17 -29.47 42.73 0.33
CA LYS A 17 -28.16 43.39 0.36
C LYS A 17 -27.71 43.60 1.80
N GLY A 18 -26.52 43.09 2.13
CA GLY A 18 -25.96 43.14 3.49
C GLY A 18 -26.65 42.21 4.49
N LYS A 19 -27.54 41.33 4.04
CA LYS A 19 -28.22 40.31 4.86
C LYS A 19 -27.82 38.88 4.49
N VAL A 20 -26.91 38.74 3.54
CA VAL A 20 -26.33 37.48 3.08
C VAL A 20 -24.82 37.57 3.21
N PHE A 21 -24.22 36.54 3.78
CA PHE A 21 -22.79 36.38 3.90
C PHE A 21 -22.39 35.03 3.30
N ALA A 22 -21.24 34.97 2.64
CA ALA A 22 -20.74 33.77 2.01
C ALA A 22 -19.25 33.63 2.31
N ASN A 23 -18.82 32.43 2.70
CA ASN A 23 -17.42 32.09 2.93
C ASN A 23 -17.04 30.81 2.19
N VAL A 24 -15.90 30.83 1.50
CA VAL A 24 -15.35 29.67 0.80
C VAL A 24 -14.24 29.10 1.67
N HIS A 25 -14.29 27.80 1.95
CA HIS A 25 -13.23 27.08 2.63
C HIS A 25 -12.45 26.24 1.62
N ASP A 26 -11.13 26.41 1.62
CA ASP A 26 -10.18 25.59 0.88
C ASP A 26 -9.53 24.61 1.86
N GLN A 27 -10.19 23.46 2.03
CA GLN A 27 -9.79 22.34 2.90
C GLN A 27 -9.86 21.06 2.07
N ASP A 28 -9.55 19.90 2.67
CA ASP A 28 -9.64 18.58 2.00
C ASP A 28 -11.00 18.31 1.33
N ASN A 29 -12.07 18.97 1.80
CA ASN A 29 -13.36 19.07 1.12
C ASN A 29 -13.73 20.55 0.89
N PRO A 30 -13.39 21.14 -0.27
CA PRO A 30 -13.70 22.54 -0.58
C PRO A 30 -15.20 22.79 -0.54
N HIS A 31 -15.65 23.74 0.29
CA HIS A 31 -17.08 24.01 0.48
C HIS A 31 -17.39 25.49 0.66
N LEU A 32 -18.61 25.86 0.26
CA LEU A 32 -19.15 27.21 0.38
C LEU A 32 -20.19 27.25 1.49
N ASN A 33 -19.93 28.06 2.52
CA ASN A 33 -20.88 28.37 3.58
C ASN A 33 -21.65 29.63 3.20
N VAL A 34 -22.98 29.53 3.10
CA VAL A 34 -23.85 30.68 2.85
C VAL A 34 -24.75 30.91 4.06
N MET A 35 -24.65 32.09 4.66
CA MET A 35 -25.48 32.53 5.76
C MET A 35 -26.46 33.59 5.26
N VAL A 36 -27.75 33.43 5.61
CA VAL A 36 -28.80 34.39 5.29
C VAL A 36 -29.50 34.78 6.59
N SER A 37 -29.66 36.07 6.84
CA SER A 37 -30.36 36.55 8.03
C SER A 37 -31.79 36.02 8.06
N ARG A 38 -32.18 35.41 9.19
CA ARG A 38 -33.57 34.98 9.44
C ARG A 38 -34.51 36.17 9.61
N VAL A 39 -34.01 37.29 10.12
CA VAL A 39 -34.80 38.51 10.35
C VAL A 39 -34.37 39.58 9.35
N ILE A 40 -35.31 40.05 8.53
CA ILE A 40 -35.09 41.08 7.51
C ILE A 40 -36.19 42.12 7.69
N ASP A 41 -35.81 43.39 7.77
CA ASP A 41 -36.72 44.54 7.96
C ASP A 41 -37.71 44.34 9.12
N GLY A 42 -37.24 43.78 10.23
CA GLY A 42 -38.04 43.51 11.43
C GLY A 42 -38.99 42.31 11.33
N LYS A 43 -38.99 41.57 10.22
CA LYS A 43 -39.83 40.38 10.00
C LYS A 43 -38.99 39.11 10.04
N ALA A 44 -39.46 38.12 10.80
CA ALA A 44 -38.87 36.78 10.81
C ALA A 44 -39.34 35.98 9.58
N ILE A 45 -38.40 35.53 8.77
CA ILE A 45 -38.65 34.74 7.57
C ILE A 45 -38.73 33.26 7.94
N ALA A 46 -39.95 32.78 8.20
CA ALA A 46 -40.20 31.40 8.63
C ALA A 46 -39.82 30.33 7.59
N ASN A 47 -39.87 30.68 6.29
CA ASN A 47 -39.73 29.72 5.19
C ASN A 47 -38.30 29.59 4.65
N LEU A 48 -37.33 30.32 5.23
CA LEU A 48 -35.97 30.44 4.69
C LEU A 48 -35.26 29.08 4.56
N ASP A 49 -35.53 28.16 5.49
CA ASP A 49 -34.97 26.82 5.61
C ASP A 49 -35.80 25.72 4.90
N GLN A 50 -36.90 26.10 4.25
CA GLN A 50 -37.72 25.13 3.54
C GLN A 50 -37.01 24.59 2.30
N LYS A 51 -37.24 23.30 2.00
CA LYS A 51 -36.67 22.61 0.84
C LYS A 51 -36.89 23.35 -0.48
N ALA A 52 -38.02 24.05 -0.62
CA ALA A 52 -38.33 24.84 -1.80
C ALA A 52 -37.35 26.00 -2.01
N VAL A 53 -37.00 26.73 -0.95
CA VAL A 53 -36.04 27.85 -0.97
C VAL A 53 -34.63 27.33 -1.25
N ILE A 54 -34.21 26.29 -0.53
CA ILE A 54 -32.91 25.62 -0.74
C ILE A 54 -32.78 25.12 -2.18
N GLY A 55 -33.85 24.54 -2.73
CA GLY A 55 -33.86 24.07 -4.11
C GLY A 55 -33.68 25.19 -5.14
N VAL A 56 -34.28 26.37 -4.90
CA VAL A 56 -34.05 27.56 -5.73
C VAL A 56 -32.60 28.02 -5.61
N ALA A 57 -32.06 28.10 -4.40
CA ALA A 57 -30.67 28.52 -4.18
C ALA A 57 -29.67 27.62 -4.94
N LYS A 58 -29.83 26.29 -4.85
CA LYS A 58 -28.98 25.33 -5.57
C LYS A 58 -29.07 25.51 -7.08
N ARG A 59 -30.28 25.62 -7.64
CA ARG A 59 -30.45 25.83 -9.09
C ARG A 59 -29.85 27.14 -9.57
N SER A 60 -30.05 28.23 -8.82
CA SER A 60 -29.47 29.53 -9.14
C SER A 60 -27.94 29.49 -9.09
N PHE A 61 -27.36 28.78 -8.12
CA PHE A 61 -25.92 28.57 -8.04
C PHE A 61 -25.41 27.79 -9.26
N THR A 62 -26.02 26.64 -9.58
CA THR A 62 -25.65 25.84 -10.77
C THR A 62 -25.75 26.66 -12.06
N ALA A 63 -26.82 27.43 -12.25
CA ALA A 63 -26.98 28.29 -13.42
C ALA A 63 -25.92 29.40 -13.50
N SER A 64 -25.56 29.99 -12.36
CA SER A 64 -24.50 31.01 -12.27
C SER A 64 -23.12 30.43 -12.60
N VAL A 65 -22.81 29.26 -12.06
CA VAL A 65 -21.54 28.54 -12.33
C VAL A 65 -21.43 28.17 -13.80
N LEU A 66 -22.50 27.66 -14.42
CA LEU A 66 -22.50 27.37 -15.85
C LEU A 66 -22.27 28.64 -16.69
N LYS A 67 -22.95 29.74 -16.34
CA LYS A 67 -22.86 31.01 -17.08
C LYS A 67 -21.48 31.68 -16.95
N HIS A 68 -20.91 31.70 -15.75
CA HIS A 68 -19.72 32.50 -15.45
C HIS A 68 -18.41 31.68 -15.45
N CYS A 69 -18.49 30.39 -15.15
CA CYS A 69 -17.32 29.50 -15.08
C CYS A 69 -17.30 28.45 -16.21
N GLY A 70 -18.40 28.29 -16.97
CA GLY A 70 -18.50 27.28 -18.04
C GLY A 70 -18.53 25.84 -17.54
N LEU A 71 -18.74 25.60 -16.23
CA LEU A 71 -18.75 24.27 -15.63
C LEU A 71 -20.18 23.71 -15.61
N ASP A 72 -20.39 22.56 -16.25
CA ASP A 72 -21.66 21.85 -16.25
C ASP A 72 -21.64 20.72 -15.22
N VAL A 73 -22.66 20.65 -14.36
CA VAL A 73 -22.86 19.56 -13.40
C VAL A 73 -23.03 18.21 -14.11
N SER A 74 -23.54 18.19 -15.34
CA SER A 74 -23.72 16.95 -16.11
C SER A 74 -22.39 16.29 -16.49
N SER A 75 -21.30 17.07 -16.54
CA SER A 75 -19.95 16.58 -16.83
C SER A 75 -19.23 15.96 -15.62
N TYR A 76 -19.80 16.07 -14.42
CA TYR A 76 -19.21 15.50 -13.21
C TYR A 76 -19.55 14.01 -13.05
N THR A 77 -18.52 13.17 -13.06
CA THR A 77 -18.63 11.74 -12.73
C THR A 77 -18.29 11.53 -11.25
N PRO A 78 -19.25 11.14 -10.39
CA PRO A 78 -18.97 10.90 -8.98
C PRO A 78 -18.04 9.70 -8.78
N LEU A 79 -17.10 9.82 -7.84
CA LEU A 79 -16.18 8.74 -7.44
C LEU A 79 -16.91 7.49 -6.92
N GLN A 80 -18.10 7.68 -6.35
CA GLN A 80 -18.97 6.62 -5.87
C GLN A 80 -20.37 6.81 -6.45
N THR A 81 -20.78 5.88 -7.29
CA THR A 81 -22.18 5.70 -7.72
C THR A 81 -22.86 4.67 -6.82
N ASN A 82 -24.19 4.61 -6.82
CA ASN A 82 -24.96 3.64 -6.01
C ASN A 82 -24.84 3.76 -4.48
N LEU A 83 -24.68 4.98 -3.94
CA LEU A 83 -25.02 5.31 -2.54
C LEU A 83 -26.54 5.26 -2.30
N GLY A 84 -27.24 4.30 -2.91
CA GLY A 84 -28.70 4.19 -2.98
C GLY A 84 -29.38 4.20 -1.61
N LYS A 85 -30.71 4.39 -1.61
CA LYS A 85 -31.60 4.49 -0.42
C LYS A 85 -31.04 3.70 0.77
N ARG A 86 -30.63 4.42 1.84
CA ARG A 86 -30.11 3.91 3.12
C ARG A 86 -30.04 2.37 3.16
N GLN A 87 -28.91 1.79 2.75
CA GLN A 87 -28.65 0.39 3.13
C GLN A 87 -28.68 0.31 4.66
N ALA A 88 -29.34 -0.71 5.19
CA ALA A 88 -29.36 -0.91 6.63
C ALA A 88 -27.92 -1.14 7.11
N ASN A 89 -27.53 -0.50 8.22
CA ASN A 89 -26.14 -0.55 8.72
C ASN A 89 -25.58 -1.98 8.81
N TRP A 90 -26.42 -2.98 9.12
CA TRP A 90 -26.01 -4.39 9.19
C TRP A 90 -25.50 -4.95 7.86
N GLN A 91 -26.06 -4.53 6.72
CA GLN A 91 -25.62 -4.99 5.40
C GLN A 91 -24.24 -4.41 5.03
N LEU A 92 -23.99 -3.16 5.41
CA LEU A 92 -22.69 -2.52 5.25
C LEU A 92 -21.64 -3.19 6.15
N GLN A 93 -22.00 -3.47 7.41
CA GLN A 93 -21.14 -4.17 8.37
C GLN A 93 -20.81 -5.58 7.91
N GLN A 94 -21.80 -6.34 7.41
CA GLN A 94 -21.57 -7.69 6.91
C GLN A 94 -20.64 -7.69 5.70
N ARG A 95 -20.85 -6.81 4.72
CA ARG A 95 -19.95 -6.70 3.55
C ARG A 95 -18.54 -6.28 3.95
N ALA A 96 -18.42 -5.35 4.91
CA ALA A 96 -17.13 -4.93 5.42
C ALA A 96 -16.41 -6.09 6.13
N ALA A 97 -17.14 -6.87 6.93
CA ALA A 97 -16.61 -8.07 7.57
C ALA A 97 -16.18 -9.13 6.56
N GLU A 98 -17.02 -9.47 5.58
CA GLU A 98 -16.70 -10.43 4.52
C GLU A 98 -15.51 -10.00 3.66
N LYS A 99 -15.36 -8.69 3.43
CA LYS A 99 -14.18 -8.16 2.73
C LYS A 99 -12.93 -8.30 3.60
N ALA A 100 -13.02 -7.94 4.88
CA ALA A 100 -11.91 -8.05 5.81
C ALA A 100 -11.44 -9.50 6.00
N THR A 101 -12.36 -10.47 6.07
CA THR A 101 -12.00 -11.89 6.15
C THR A 101 -11.29 -12.36 4.89
N LYS A 102 -11.77 -12.00 3.70
CA LYS A 102 -11.11 -12.35 2.43
C LYS A 102 -9.73 -11.74 2.29
N ASP A 103 -9.58 -10.48 2.70
CA ASP A 103 -8.29 -9.78 2.67
C ASP A 103 -7.31 -10.45 3.65
N GLN A 104 -7.79 -10.87 4.83
CA GLN A 104 -7.00 -11.61 5.82
C GLN A 104 -6.61 -13.01 5.33
N GLU A 105 -7.54 -13.75 4.71
CA GLU A 105 -7.29 -15.07 4.11
C GLU A 105 -6.22 -14.98 3.02
N LYS A 106 -6.31 -13.97 2.15
CA LYS A 106 -5.32 -13.74 1.10
C LYS A 106 -3.95 -13.38 1.68
N ALA A 107 -3.91 -12.51 2.68
CA ALA A 107 -2.66 -12.17 3.37
C ALA A 107 -2.03 -13.39 4.02
N THR A 108 -2.84 -14.22 4.69
CA THR A 108 -2.39 -15.45 5.35
C THR A 108 -1.85 -16.45 4.34
N LYS A 109 -2.54 -16.64 3.20
CA LYS A 109 -2.08 -17.52 2.13
C LYS A 109 -0.71 -17.10 1.57
N ASN A 110 -0.52 -15.80 1.32
CA ASN A 110 0.76 -15.30 0.83
C ASN A 110 1.90 -15.49 1.85
N VAL A 111 1.60 -15.41 3.16
CA VAL A 111 2.59 -15.68 4.21
C VAL A 111 2.93 -17.17 4.25
N ILE A 112 1.93 -18.05 4.13
CA ILE A 112 2.16 -19.51 4.10
C ILE A 112 3.06 -19.89 2.92
N GLU A 113 2.78 -19.38 1.72
CA GLU A 113 3.57 -19.65 0.52
C GLU A 113 5.04 -19.23 0.69
N ARG A 114 5.29 -18.04 1.26
CA ARG A 114 6.66 -17.59 1.58
C ARG A 114 7.37 -18.46 2.61
N LEU A 115 6.65 -18.90 3.65
CA LEU A 115 7.21 -19.78 4.67
C LEU A 115 7.55 -21.16 4.09
N GLU A 116 6.75 -21.67 3.16
CA GLU A 116 7.04 -22.91 2.44
C GLU A 116 8.34 -22.80 1.62
N ASP A 117 8.51 -21.70 0.88
CA ASP A 117 9.75 -21.42 0.13
C ASP A 117 10.97 -21.30 1.07
N GLU A 118 10.83 -20.60 2.20
CA GLU A 118 11.90 -20.46 3.20
C GLU A 118 12.31 -21.81 3.81
N ILE A 119 11.34 -22.69 4.07
CA ILE A 119 11.58 -24.05 4.57
C ILE A 119 12.34 -24.88 3.53
N GLU A 120 11.99 -24.76 2.24
CA GLU A 120 12.68 -25.47 1.17
C GLU A 120 14.12 -24.98 1.01
N ASN A 121 14.33 -23.66 1.01
CA ASN A 121 15.67 -23.05 0.98
C ASN A 121 16.53 -23.48 2.17
N ALA A 122 15.96 -23.52 3.39
CA ALA A 122 16.67 -23.97 4.58
C ALA A 122 17.09 -25.45 4.49
N LYS A 123 16.24 -26.32 3.93
CA LYS A 123 16.58 -27.73 3.71
C LYS A 123 17.70 -27.89 2.68
N GLU A 124 17.65 -27.15 1.58
CA GLU A 124 18.69 -27.21 0.56
C GLU A 124 20.03 -26.66 1.10
N LEU A 125 19.99 -25.56 1.86
CA LEU A 125 21.17 -25.03 2.54
C LEU A 125 21.80 -26.05 3.49
N GLN A 126 20.99 -26.74 4.28
CA GLN A 126 21.46 -27.81 5.17
C GLN A 126 22.16 -28.92 4.37
N ARG A 127 21.56 -29.35 3.25
CA ARG A 127 22.11 -30.39 2.38
C ARG A 127 23.44 -29.97 1.76
N LEU A 128 23.51 -28.74 1.24
CA LEU A 128 24.73 -28.18 0.64
C LEU A 128 25.84 -27.98 1.69
N THR A 129 25.48 -27.56 2.90
CA THR A 129 26.43 -27.41 4.02
C THR A 129 27.06 -28.75 4.40
N ALA A 130 26.25 -29.80 4.55
CA ALA A 130 26.77 -31.14 4.83
C ALA A 130 27.64 -31.67 3.68
N MET A 131 27.30 -31.35 2.43
CA MET A 131 28.12 -31.68 1.27
C MET A 131 29.46 -30.94 1.28
N LEU A 132 29.44 -29.63 1.56
CA LEU A 132 30.62 -28.78 1.65
C LEU A 132 31.58 -29.30 2.73
N GLN A 133 31.09 -29.57 3.94
CA GLN A 133 31.88 -30.12 5.03
C GLN A 133 32.59 -31.42 4.62
N ASN A 134 31.86 -32.36 4.00
CA ASN A 134 32.43 -33.60 3.50
C ASN A 134 33.48 -33.38 2.40
N GLN A 135 33.30 -32.39 1.53
CA GLN A 135 34.27 -32.05 0.49
C GLN A 135 35.53 -31.41 1.08
N VAL A 136 35.36 -30.53 2.08
CA VAL A 136 36.46 -29.90 2.83
C VAL A 136 37.29 -30.95 3.55
N PHE A 137 36.69 -31.91 4.26
CA PHE A 137 37.43 -33.00 4.91
C PHE A 137 38.23 -33.83 3.89
N LYS A 138 37.61 -34.24 2.78
CA LYS A 138 38.30 -34.99 1.73
C LYS A 138 39.42 -34.20 1.06
N TRP A 139 39.26 -32.88 0.95
CA TRP A 139 40.30 -32.00 0.44
C TRP A 139 41.48 -31.95 1.41
N MET A 140 41.22 -31.78 2.71
CA MET A 140 42.25 -31.78 3.75
C MET A 140 43.06 -33.08 3.74
N ASP A 141 42.39 -34.24 3.72
CA ASP A 141 43.04 -35.56 3.66
C ASP A 141 43.92 -35.69 2.40
N ALA A 142 43.45 -35.21 1.25
CA ALA A 142 44.20 -35.26 0.00
C ALA A 142 45.46 -34.40 0.03
N VAL A 143 45.41 -33.23 0.68
CA VAL A 143 46.59 -32.38 0.84
C VAL A 143 47.61 -33.03 1.79
N GLU A 144 47.16 -33.62 2.88
CA GLU A 144 48.03 -34.36 3.82
C GLU A 144 48.73 -35.54 3.13
N GLN A 145 48.00 -36.27 2.28
CA GLN A 145 48.54 -37.39 1.49
C GLN A 145 49.31 -36.95 0.22
N GLN A 146 49.41 -35.65 -0.05
CA GLN A 146 50.01 -35.08 -1.27
C GLN A 146 49.37 -35.58 -2.59
N ASP A 147 48.10 -36.01 -2.56
CA ASP A 147 47.33 -36.39 -3.76
C ASP A 147 46.82 -35.14 -4.49
N LYS A 148 47.69 -34.59 -5.34
CA LYS A 148 47.39 -33.39 -6.16
C LYS A 148 46.16 -33.54 -7.05
N LYS A 149 45.84 -34.76 -7.49
CA LYS A 149 44.70 -35.01 -8.39
C LYS A 149 43.40 -34.93 -7.60
N GLN A 150 43.37 -35.54 -6.42
CA GLN A 150 42.19 -35.50 -5.56
C GLN A 150 41.99 -34.12 -4.94
N GLU A 151 43.07 -33.43 -4.59
CA GLU A 151 43.04 -32.03 -4.14
C GLU A 151 42.32 -31.13 -5.16
N ALA A 152 42.77 -31.12 -6.42
CA ALA A 152 42.15 -30.30 -7.47
C ALA A 152 40.67 -30.66 -7.70
N ARG A 153 40.32 -31.95 -7.60
CA ARG A 153 38.94 -32.41 -7.75
C ARG A 153 38.04 -31.92 -6.63
N GLN A 154 38.48 -32.01 -5.37
CA GLN A 154 37.69 -31.51 -4.26
C GLN A 154 37.63 -29.99 -4.26
N GLY A 155 38.70 -29.28 -4.62
CA GLY A 155 38.68 -27.82 -4.79
C GLY A 155 37.61 -27.35 -5.80
N ASN A 156 37.53 -28.00 -6.96
CA ASN A 156 36.49 -27.69 -7.95
C ASN A 156 35.08 -28.00 -7.42
N ARG A 157 34.90 -29.07 -6.64
CA ARG A 157 33.61 -29.43 -6.03
C ARG A 157 33.19 -28.44 -4.95
N ILE A 158 34.13 -28.00 -4.12
CA ILE A 158 33.93 -26.95 -3.10
C ILE A 158 33.46 -25.67 -3.79
N ASN A 159 34.15 -25.23 -4.83
CA ASN A 159 33.77 -24.03 -5.59
C ASN A 159 32.35 -24.13 -6.18
N ASN A 160 32.00 -25.30 -6.74
CA ASN A 160 30.64 -25.53 -7.25
C ASN A 160 29.57 -25.54 -6.15
N THR A 161 29.88 -26.09 -4.97
CA THR A 161 28.97 -26.08 -3.82
C THR A 161 28.78 -24.66 -3.29
N ILE A 162 29.85 -23.87 -3.20
CA ILE A 162 29.82 -22.46 -2.77
C ILE A 162 28.94 -21.63 -3.71
N ASN A 163 29.11 -21.77 -5.02
CA ASN A 163 28.26 -21.05 -5.98
C ASN A 163 26.76 -21.35 -5.76
N LYS A 164 26.42 -22.62 -5.52
CA LYS A 164 25.03 -23.01 -5.22
C LYS A 164 24.52 -22.45 -3.90
N ILE A 165 25.38 -22.33 -2.90
CA ILE A 165 25.03 -21.71 -1.61
C ILE A 165 24.78 -20.21 -1.80
N ASN A 166 25.60 -19.54 -2.59
CA ASN A 166 25.43 -18.11 -2.89
C ASN A 166 24.13 -17.83 -3.67
N ASP A 167 23.71 -18.77 -4.51
CA ASP A 167 22.43 -18.69 -5.22
C ASP A 167 21.21 -18.78 -4.27
N LEU A 168 21.36 -19.29 -3.05
CA LEU A 168 20.27 -19.42 -2.07
C LEU A 168 19.96 -18.14 -1.28
N ASN A 169 20.66 -17.02 -1.56
CA ASN A 169 20.48 -15.73 -0.88
C ASN A 169 20.43 -15.86 0.66
N ILE A 170 21.46 -16.52 1.20
CA ILE A 170 21.58 -16.82 2.62
C ILE A 170 21.81 -15.56 3.47
N ASP A 171 21.45 -15.64 4.75
CA ASP A 171 21.71 -14.58 5.72
C ASP A 171 23.23 -14.34 5.89
N PRO A 172 23.69 -13.07 6.03
CA PRO A 172 25.11 -12.74 6.16
C PRO A 172 25.84 -13.44 7.31
N GLU A 173 25.18 -13.70 8.44
CA GLU A 173 25.79 -14.41 9.57
C GLU A 173 26.08 -15.87 9.20
N THR A 174 25.18 -16.48 8.44
CA THR A 174 25.35 -17.86 7.95
C THR A 174 26.47 -17.95 6.92
N ALA A 175 26.57 -16.96 6.03
CA ALA A 175 27.67 -16.86 5.07
C ALA A 175 29.03 -16.80 5.78
N VAL A 176 29.16 -15.92 6.79
CA VAL A 176 30.39 -15.78 7.59
C VAL A 176 30.76 -17.09 8.29
N LEU A 177 29.79 -17.82 8.84
CA LEU A 177 30.04 -19.10 9.51
C LEU A 177 30.58 -20.15 8.53
N LEU A 178 30.00 -20.26 7.34
CA LEU A 178 30.46 -21.20 6.31
C LEU A 178 31.85 -20.84 5.79
N ASP A 179 32.11 -19.54 5.58
CA ASP A 179 33.42 -19.05 5.14
C ASP A 179 34.49 -19.34 6.21
N SER A 180 34.14 -19.22 7.50
CA SER A 180 35.00 -19.61 8.62
C SER A 180 35.36 -21.09 8.60
N VAL A 181 34.44 -22.00 8.25
CA VAL A 181 34.73 -23.45 8.15
C VAL A 181 35.81 -23.70 7.09
N VAL A 182 35.69 -23.05 5.93
CA VAL A 182 36.67 -23.17 4.85
C VAL A 182 38.02 -22.60 5.28
N GLN A 183 38.04 -21.39 5.88
CA GLN A 183 39.27 -20.76 6.35
C GLN A 183 39.98 -21.58 7.44
N GLN A 184 39.23 -22.20 8.37
CA GLN A 184 39.81 -23.07 9.39
C GLN A 184 40.51 -24.29 8.77
N ALA A 185 39.91 -24.89 7.72
CA ALA A 185 40.53 -26.00 7.00
C ALA A 185 41.81 -25.57 6.28
N GLU A 186 41.81 -24.42 5.61
CA GLU A 186 43.00 -23.86 4.96
C GLU A 186 44.12 -23.60 5.96
N ASN A 187 43.80 -22.99 7.11
CA ASN A 187 44.75 -22.69 8.18
C ASN A 187 45.35 -23.97 8.78
N LYS A 188 44.54 -25.02 8.96
CA LYS A 188 44.99 -26.29 9.54
C LYS A 188 45.98 -27.03 8.65
N VAL A 189 45.80 -26.95 7.33
CA VAL A 189 46.63 -27.65 6.34
C VAL A 189 47.76 -26.75 5.81
N GLY A 190 47.72 -25.44 6.09
CA GLY A 190 48.72 -24.48 5.63
C GLY A 190 48.67 -24.24 4.12
N LYS A 191 47.54 -24.53 3.48
CA LYS A 191 47.34 -24.41 2.03
C LYS A 191 45.99 -23.76 1.75
N LYS A 192 45.93 -22.88 0.76
CA LYS A 192 44.67 -22.25 0.32
C LYS A 192 43.99 -23.10 -0.75
N ILE A 193 42.67 -23.21 -0.66
CA ILE A 193 41.85 -23.77 -1.72
C ILE A 193 41.79 -22.73 -2.83
N THR A 194 41.93 -23.16 -4.08
CA THR A 194 41.75 -22.26 -5.23
C THR A 194 40.25 -22.08 -5.49
N ILE A 195 39.61 -21.18 -4.75
CA ILE A 195 38.17 -20.87 -4.87
C ILE A 195 38.00 -19.60 -5.72
N GLY A 196 37.04 -19.59 -6.64
CA GLY A 196 36.76 -18.44 -7.51
C GLY A 196 35.83 -17.40 -6.87
N ALA A 197 35.05 -17.82 -5.88
CA ALA A 197 34.13 -16.98 -5.12
C ALA A 197 34.25 -17.28 -3.63
N LYS A 198 34.17 -16.25 -2.79
CA LYS A 198 33.91 -16.41 -1.35
C LYS A 198 32.41 -16.64 -1.13
N ILE A 199 32.07 -17.25 0.00
CA ILE A 199 30.69 -17.39 0.45
C ILE A 199 30.18 -16.01 0.89
#